data_AF-A0A2P2LNY1-F1
#
_entry.id   AF-A0A2P2LNY1-F1
#
_cell.length_a   1.000
_cell.length_b   1.000
_cell.length_c   1.000
_cell.angle_alpha   90.00
_cell.angle_beta   90.00
_cell.angle_gamma   90.00
#
_symmetry.space_group_name_H-M   'P 1'
#
loop_
_entity.id
_entity.type
_entity.pdbx_description
1 polymer ?
#
loop_
_entity_poly.entity_id
_entity_poly.type
_entity_poly.pdbx_seq_one_letter_code
_entity_poly.pdbx_strand_id
1 'polypeptide(L)'
;MENGSLEERLLRPNKTPPIPWFDRFRIAWEVASALVFLHNFKPKPVIHRDLKPANILLDGNLVSKIGDVGLSTILQSDASSVSTMYKDTGPVGTLSYIDPEYQRTGLISAKSDVYAFGIVVLQLLTAKPALALAHTVETAINKGCWLEILDPAAGSWPLEETEELAKLGLSCAEMRRKDRPDLKDQVLPALERLKGVADRARNNTISNIWSSPPNHFICPIMKDVMNDPCVAADGYTYDRKAIQKWLDENDKSPMTNLPLPHRKLLPNFALMCAIMEWRSKNQ
;
A
#
# COMPACT_ATOMS: atom_id res chain seq x y z
N MET A 1 12.74 2.70 -9.53
CA MET A 1 12.18 1.38 -9.15
C MET A 1 10.92 1.14 -9.98
N GLU A 2 10.47 -0.10 -10.15
CA GLU A 2 9.43 -0.49 -11.12
C GLU A 2 8.10 0.25 -10.93
N ASN A 3 7.70 0.52 -9.68
CA ASN A 3 6.47 1.23 -9.35
C ASN A 3 6.65 2.74 -9.15
N GLY A 4 7.82 3.31 -9.49
CA GLY A 4 8.07 4.75 -9.37
C GLY A 4 8.16 5.24 -7.91
N SER A 5 7.73 6.48 -7.68
CA SER A 5 7.68 7.09 -6.35
C SER A 5 6.32 6.89 -5.65
N LEU A 6 6.30 7.01 -4.33
CA LEU A 6 5.06 6.97 -3.54
C LEU A 6 4.13 8.13 -3.92
N GLU A 7 4.68 9.30 -4.28
CA GLU A 7 3.89 10.44 -4.76
C GLU A 7 3.10 10.08 -6.02
N GLU A 8 3.77 9.53 -7.03
CA GLU A 8 3.13 9.10 -8.28
C GLU A 8 2.05 8.05 -8.02
N ARG A 9 2.30 7.14 -7.07
CA ARG A 9 1.38 6.05 -6.75
C ARG A 9 0.18 6.48 -5.91
N LEU A 10 0.30 7.54 -5.10
CA LEU A 10 -0.83 8.15 -4.39
C LEU A 10 -1.66 9.05 -5.31
N LEU A 11 -1.02 9.90 -6.12
CA LEU A 11 -1.69 10.81 -7.05
C LEU A 11 -2.31 10.09 -8.26
N ARG A 12 -1.73 8.95 -8.66
CA ARG A 12 -2.17 8.10 -9.79
C ARG A 12 -2.40 8.86 -11.11
N PRO A 13 -1.46 9.71 -11.58
CA PRO A 13 -1.62 10.41 -12.86
C PRO A 13 -1.79 9.43 -14.04
N ASN A 14 -1.20 8.24 -13.95
CA ASN A 14 -1.25 7.19 -14.98
C ASN A 14 -2.37 6.15 -14.75
N LYS A 15 -3.35 6.41 -13.88
CA LYS A 15 -4.46 5.49 -13.53
C LYS A 15 -4.02 4.09 -13.07
N THR A 16 -2.81 3.98 -12.52
CA THR A 16 -2.30 2.75 -11.90
C THR A 16 -3.22 2.29 -10.74
N PRO A 17 -3.33 0.98 -10.47
CA PRO A 17 -4.14 0.46 -9.37
C PRO A 17 -3.81 1.15 -8.04
N PRO A 18 -4.78 1.43 -7.16
CA PRO A 18 -4.50 2.04 -5.86
C PRO A 18 -3.62 1.13 -5.00
N ILE A 19 -2.84 1.74 -4.12
CA ILE A 19 -2.15 1.01 -3.04
C ILE A 19 -3.21 0.64 -1.98
N PRO A 20 -3.43 -0.65 -1.68
CA PRO A 20 -4.35 -1.08 -0.63
C PRO A 20 -3.92 -0.58 0.75
N TRP A 21 -4.86 -0.41 1.68
CA TRP A 21 -4.57 0.12 3.02
C TRP A 21 -3.48 -0.66 3.77
N PHE A 22 -3.46 -2.00 3.64
CA PHE A 22 -2.48 -2.84 4.34
C PHE A 22 -1.07 -2.62 3.82
N ASP A 23 -0.90 -2.34 2.52
CA ASP A 23 0.38 -1.95 1.96
C ASP A 23 0.81 -0.57 2.46
N ARG A 24 -0.13 0.36 2.69
CA ARG A 24 0.19 1.68 3.23
C ARG A 24 0.68 1.62 4.68
N PHE A 25 0.08 0.77 5.50
CA PHE A 25 0.55 0.52 6.87
C PHE A 25 1.96 -0.07 6.87
N ARG A 26 2.22 -1.04 5.98
CA ARG A 26 3.56 -1.62 5.80
C ARG A 26 4.57 -0.55 5.36
N ILE A 27 4.24 0.28 4.37
CA ILE A 27 5.11 1.35 3.88
C ILE A 27 5.45 2.33 5.01
N ALA A 28 4.48 2.73 5.84
CA ALA A 28 4.73 3.61 6.99
C ALA A 28 5.76 2.99 7.96
N TRP A 29 5.62 1.69 8.27
CA TRP A 29 6.58 0.97 9.10
C TRP A 29 7.96 0.84 8.47
N GLU A 30 8.05 0.52 7.17
CA GLU A 30 9.31 0.40 6.43
C GLU A 30 10.08 1.74 6.41
N VAL A 31 9.38 2.85 6.14
CA VAL A 31 9.96 4.20 6.15
C VAL A 31 10.46 4.57 7.56
N ALA A 32 9.65 4.33 8.60
CA ALA A 32 10.07 4.58 9.98
C ALA A 32 11.31 3.76 10.37
N SER A 33 11.33 2.47 10.00
CA SER A 33 12.46 1.57 10.24
C SER A 33 13.73 2.07 9.56
N ALA A 34 13.64 2.51 8.30
CA ALA A 34 14.77 3.06 7.56
C ALA A 34 15.28 4.37 8.18
N LEU A 35 14.40 5.26 8.63
CA LEU A 35 14.81 6.48 9.35
C LEU A 35 15.48 6.17 10.68
N VAL A 36 14.94 5.23 11.46
CA VAL A 36 15.58 4.75 12.71
C VAL A 36 16.97 4.21 12.43
N PHE A 37 17.15 3.45 11.34
CA PHE A 37 18.46 2.98 10.92
C PHE A 37 19.43 4.15 10.62
N LEU A 38 18.99 5.15 9.85
CA LEU A 38 19.81 6.34 9.54
C LEU A 38 20.18 7.14 10.79
N HIS A 39 19.22 7.38 11.69
CA HIS A 39 19.43 8.15 12.91
C HIS A 39 20.33 7.44 13.92
N ASN A 40 20.39 6.10 13.88
CA ASN A 40 21.25 5.31 14.77
C ASN A 40 22.58 4.89 14.12
N PHE A 41 22.83 5.27 12.87
CA PHE A 41 24.05 4.92 12.15
C PHE A 41 25.30 5.39 12.92
N LYS A 42 26.35 4.56 12.91
CA LYS A 42 27.61 4.80 13.60
C LYS A 42 28.75 4.96 12.59
N PRO A 43 29.73 5.84 12.85
CA PRO A 43 29.98 6.57 14.11
C PRO A 43 29.07 7.79 14.32
N LYS A 44 28.42 8.29 13.27
CA LYS A 44 27.63 9.53 13.30
C LYS A 44 26.23 9.32 12.71
N PRO A 45 25.17 9.78 13.40
CA PRO A 45 23.81 9.78 12.87
C PRO A 45 23.70 10.50 11.52
N VAL A 46 22.85 9.99 10.64
CA VAL A 46 22.50 10.61 9.36
C VAL A 46 21.07 11.13 9.45
N ILE A 47 20.85 12.41 9.16
CA ILE A 47 19.52 13.01 9.02
C ILE A 47 19.22 13.12 7.53
N HIS A 48 18.03 12.70 7.11
CA HIS A 48 17.61 12.65 5.71
C HIS A 48 17.36 14.05 5.11
N ARG A 49 16.63 14.91 5.83
CA ARG A 49 16.34 16.33 5.54
C ARG A 49 15.34 16.64 4.42
N ASP A 50 15.13 15.74 3.47
CA ASP A 50 14.11 15.91 2.41
C ASP A 50 13.21 14.68 2.28
N LEU A 51 12.71 14.18 3.41
CA LEU A 51 11.76 13.08 3.38
C LEU A 51 10.42 13.59 2.84
N LYS A 52 9.95 12.97 1.75
CA LYS A 52 8.66 13.25 1.10
C LYS A 52 8.26 12.05 0.25
N PRO A 53 6.98 11.91 -0.16
CA PRO A 53 6.55 10.80 -0.99
C PRO A 53 7.32 10.67 -2.33
N ALA A 54 7.78 11.78 -2.91
CA ALA A 54 8.61 11.75 -4.13
C ALA A 54 9.96 11.04 -3.93
N ASN A 55 10.48 11.04 -2.69
CA ASN A 55 11.76 10.42 -2.32
C ASN A 55 11.58 9.04 -1.69
N ILE A 56 10.36 8.48 -1.69
CA ILE A 56 10.07 7.11 -1.26
C ILE A 56 9.77 6.31 -2.53
N LEU A 57 10.64 5.39 -2.89
CA LEU A 57 10.54 4.60 -4.11
C LEU A 57 9.94 3.22 -3.81
N LEU A 58 9.15 2.67 -4.73
CA LEU A 58 8.48 1.38 -4.57
C LEU A 58 8.98 0.34 -5.60
N ASP A 59 9.34 -0.87 -5.15
CA ASP A 59 9.63 -2.01 -6.05
C ASP A 59 8.34 -2.65 -6.60
N GLY A 60 8.47 -3.68 -7.44
CA GLY A 60 7.35 -4.43 -8.01
C GLY A 60 6.40 -5.05 -6.99
N ASN A 61 6.85 -5.28 -5.74
CA ASN A 61 6.07 -5.82 -4.64
C ASN A 61 5.56 -4.73 -3.67
N LEU A 62 5.66 -3.45 -4.08
CA LEU A 62 5.35 -2.26 -3.28
C LEU A 62 6.16 -2.15 -1.98
N VAL A 63 7.34 -2.79 -1.91
CA VAL A 63 8.28 -2.57 -0.82
C VAL A 63 8.93 -1.21 -1.02
N SER A 64 8.92 -0.40 0.04
CA SER A 64 9.42 0.96 0.02
C SER A 64 10.91 1.05 0.31
N LYS A 65 11.56 2.01 -0.34
CA LYS A 65 12.95 2.40 -0.09
C LYS A 65 13.06 3.91 -0.08
N ILE A 66 13.73 4.45 0.94
CA ILE A 66 14.06 5.88 0.99
C ILE A 66 15.19 6.15 -0.01
N GLY A 67 14.96 7.09 -0.91
CA GLY A 67 15.92 7.58 -1.92
C GLY A 67 16.24 9.05 -1.73
N ASP A 68 17.06 9.59 -2.64
CA ASP A 68 17.51 10.99 -2.67
C ASP A 68 18.12 11.52 -1.36
N VAL A 69 19.30 10.97 -1.05
CA VAL A 69 20.15 11.46 0.06
C VAL A 69 20.92 12.74 -0.29
N GLY A 70 20.59 13.43 -1.38
CA GLY A 70 21.34 14.60 -1.87
C GLY A 70 21.39 15.77 -0.87
N LEU A 71 20.39 15.87 0.01
CA LEU A 71 20.37 16.84 1.11
C LEU A 71 20.75 16.26 2.46
N SER A 72 20.98 14.94 2.56
CA SER A 72 21.31 14.27 3.81
C SER A 72 22.58 14.83 4.42
N THR A 73 22.66 14.80 5.75
CA THR A 73 23.81 15.32 6.47
C THR A 73 24.17 14.46 7.66
N ILE A 74 25.47 14.26 7.83
CA ILE A 74 26.07 13.58 8.96
C ILE A 74 26.20 14.57 10.13
N LEU A 75 25.72 14.20 11.31
CA LEU A 75 25.91 15.01 12.52
C LEU A 75 27.38 14.94 13.01
N GLN A 76 28.15 16.03 12.90
CA GLN A 76 29.35 16.28 13.69
C GLN A 76 28.94 16.48 15.15
N SER A 77 29.16 15.46 15.97
CA SER A 77 28.97 15.51 17.40
C SER A 77 30.24 16.03 18.08
N ASP A 78 30.25 17.28 18.50
CA ASP A 78 31.13 17.68 19.60
C ASP A 78 30.45 17.21 20.90
N ALA A 79 31.22 16.54 21.76
CA ALA A 79 30.74 15.65 22.83
C ALA A 79 29.94 16.34 23.98
N SER A 80 29.48 17.58 23.79
CA SER A 80 28.86 18.40 24.83
C SER A 80 27.50 19.01 24.46
N SER A 81 26.98 18.85 23.23
CA SER A 81 25.66 19.36 22.86
C SER A 81 24.74 18.26 22.36
N VAL A 82 23.60 18.11 23.05
CA VAL A 82 22.49 17.23 22.71
C VAL A 82 22.05 17.44 21.25
N SER A 83 22.43 16.52 20.36
CA SER A 83 21.74 16.10 19.12
C SER A 83 21.22 17.18 18.16
N THR A 84 21.75 18.40 18.18
CA THR A 84 21.26 19.52 17.37
C THR A 84 22.44 20.21 16.71
N MET A 85 22.31 20.51 15.43
CA MET A 85 23.36 21.18 14.67
C MET A 85 22.82 22.46 14.05
N TYR A 86 23.55 23.55 14.24
CA TYR A 86 23.31 24.82 13.56
C TYR A 86 24.03 24.80 12.21
N LYS A 87 23.34 25.21 11.14
CA LYS A 87 23.97 25.41 9.84
C LYS A 87 23.73 26.84 9.36
N ASP A 88 24.80 27.52 8.98
CA ASP A 88 24.77 28.86 8.36
C ASP A 88 24.16 28.87 6.95
N THR A 89 23.91 27.70 6.36
CA THR A 89 23.10 27.57 5.14
C THR A 89 21.63 27.53 5.53
N GLY A 90 20.81 28.42 4.95
CA GLY A 90 19.37 28.52 5.22
C GLY A 90 18.59 27.20 5.08
N PRO A 91 17.32 27.16 5.53
CA PRO A 91 16.50 25.96 5.48
C PRO A 91 16.42 25.39 4.06
N VAL A 92 16.72 24.10 3.90
CA VAL A 92 16.57 23.37 2.63
C VAL A 92 15.59 22.21 2.82
N GLY A 93 14.84 21.89 1.77
CA GLY A 93 13.81 20.86 1.76
C GLY A 93 12.57 21.32 1.00
N THR A 94 11.57 20.46 0.93
CA THR A 94 10.30 20.75 0.24
C THR A 94 9.31 21.40 1.21
N LEU A 95 8.82 22.61 0.89
CA LEU A 95 8.12 23.53 1.81
C LEU A 95 7.09 22.86 2.76
N SER A 96 6.27 21.94 2.27
CA SER A 96 5.22 21.27 3.07
C SER A 96 5.72 20.18 4.03
N TYR A 97 7.00 19.81 3.95
CA TYR A 97 7.66 18.78 4.75
C TYR A 97 8.79 19.34 5.61
N ILE A 98 9.13 20.63 5.46
CA ILE A 98 10.16 21.27 6.27
C ILE A 98 9.65 21.40 7.70
N ASP A 99 10.43 20.91 8.65
CA ASP A 99 10.19 21.10 10.08
C ASP A 99 10.07 22.61 10.40
N PRO A 100 8.92 23.07 10.95
CA PRO A 100 8.69 24.49 11.20
C PRO A 100 9.68 25.10 12.20
N GLU A 101 10.18 24.32 13.16
CA GLU A 101 11.22 24.80 14.06
C GLU A 101 12.59 24.84 13.38
N TYR A 102 12.90 23.90 12.48
CA TYR A 102 14.11 23.98 11.65
C TYR A 102 14.05 25.21 10.74
N GLN A 103 12.91 25.46 10.09
CA GLN A 103 12.71 26.63 9.24
C GLN A 103 12.95 27.94 10.00
N ARG A 104 12.48 28.03 11.25
CA ARG A 104 12.59 29.22 12.08
C ARG A 104 13.98 29.40 12.71
N THR A 105 14.63 28.31 13.12
CA THR A 105 15.84 28.36 13.96
C THR A 105 17.13 28.01 13.22
N GLY A 106 17.04 27.39 12.05
CA GLY A 106 18.19 26.80 11.35
C GLY A 106 18.77 25.54 12.02
N LEU A 107 18.26 25.16 13.20
CA LEU A 107 18.72 23.99 13.94
C LEU A 107 18.05 22.73 13.42
N ILE A 108 18.84 21.77 12.97
CA ILE A 108 18.34 20.48 12.50
C ILE A 108 18.59 19.36 13.49
N SER A 109 17.67 18.40 13.55
CA SER A 109 17.82 17.17 14.33
C SER A 109 17.05 16.00 13.69
N ALA A 110 17.20 14.80 14.26
CA ALA A 110 16.40 13.64 13.88
C ALA A 110 14.89 13.92 13.95
N LYS A 111 14.45 14.81 14.85
CA LYS A 111 13.04 15.23 14.96
C LYS A 111 12.54 16.02 13.75
N SER A 112 13.42 16.54 12.92
CA SER A 112 13.04 17.18 11.66
C SER A 112 12.56 16.15 10.63
N ASP A 113 13.20 14.98 10.57
CA ASP A 113 12.71 13.86 9.74
C ASP A 113 11.41 13.26 10.31
N VAL A 114 11.24 13.25 11.65
CA VAL A 114 9.98 12.80 12.30
C VAL A 114 8.79 13.66 11.87
N TYR A 115 8.98 14.98 11.76
CA TYR A 115 7.93 15.87 11.25
C TYR A 115 7.52 15.50 9.83
N ALA A 116 8.50 15.40 8.93
CA ALA A 116 8.27 15.02 7.54
C ALA A 116 7.60 13.64 7.43
N PHE A 117 8.00 12.69 8.27
CA PHE A 117 7.39 11.37 8.37
C PHE A 117 5.91 11.45 8.78
N GLY A 118 5.57 12.29 9.76
CA GLY A 118 4.18 12.53 10.16
C GLY A 118 3.31 12.98 8.97
N ILE A 119 3.80 13.93 8.17
CA ILE A 119 3.09 14.39 6.96
C ILE A 119 2.93 13.25 5.94
N VAL A 120 3.97 12.43 5.72
CA VAL A 120 3.91 11.25 4.84
C VAL A 120 2.84 10.25 5.32
N VAL A 121 2.76 9.97 6.62
CA VAL A 121 1.73 9.09 7.20
C VAL A 121 0.34 9.63 6.91
N LEU A 122 0.11 10.92 7.11
CA LEU A 122 -1.20 11.53 6.83
C LEU A 122 -1.55 11.46 5.33
N GLN A 123 -0.57 11.58 4.44
CA GLN A 123 -0.79 11.40 3.00
C GLN A 123 -1.06 9.94 2.62
N LEU A 124 -0.43 8.98 3.28
CA LEU A 124 -0.74 7.56 3.09
C LEU A 124 -2.23 7.29 3.42
N LEU A 125 -2.77 7.91 4.47
CA LEU A 125 -4.18 7.74 4.85
C LEU A 125 -5.16 8.43 3.88
N THR A 126 -4.82 9.64 3.44
CA THR A 126 -5.78 10.53 2.76
C THR A 126 -5.59 10.61 1.24
N ALA A 127 -4.41 10.27 0.74
CA ALA A 127 -3.95 10.56 -0.63
C ALA A 127 -4.12 12.05 -1.04
N LYS A 128 -4.17 12.97 -0.07
CA LYS A 128 -4.33 14.41 -0.30
C LYS A 128 -2.97 15.13 -0.38
N PRO A 129 -2.92 16.34 -0.97
CA PRO A 129 -1.72 17.18 -0.93
C PRO A 129 -1.30 17.50 0.52
N ALA A 130 0.01 17.66 0.75
CA ALA A 130 0.57 17.92 2.07
C ALA A 130 0.18 19.29 2.68
N LEU A 131 -0.18 20.26 1.83
CA LEU A 131 -0.51 21.62 2.27
C LEU A 131 -1.71 21.62 3.23
N ALA A 132 -1.52 22.15 4.45
CA ALA A 132 -2.52 22.20 5.51
C ALA A 132 -3.12 20.83 5.91
N LEU A 133 -2.43 19.73 5.58
CA LEU A 133 -2.96 18.38 5.76
C LEU A 133 -3.13 18.04 7.25
N ALA A 134 -2.12 18.31 8.08
CA ALA A 134 -2.17 18.06 9.52
C ALA A 134 -3.39 18.73 10.18
N HIS A 135 -3.62 20.01 9.90
CA HIS A 135 -4.78 20.74 10.41
C HIS A 135 -6.11 20.17 9.91
N THR A 136 -6.17 19.76 8.64
CA THR A 136 -7.36 19.14 8.04
C THR A 136 -7.69 17.82 8.73
N VAL A 137 -6.69 16.97 8.96
CA VAL A 137 -6.88 15.68 9.65
C VAL A 137 -7.28 15.88 11.11
N GLU A 138 -6.58 16.75 11.84
CA GLU A 138 -6.90 17.08 13.23
C GLU A 138 -8.35 17.58 13.38
N THR A 139 -8.76 18.52 12.51
CA THR A 139 -10.13 19.04 12.51
C THR A 139 -11.16 17.95 12.21
N ALA A 140 -10.86 17.05 11.28
CA ALA A 140 -11.77 15.97 10.91
C ALA A 140 -11.92 14.95 12.06
N ILE A 141 -10.84 14.62 12.77
CA ILE A 141 -10.88 13.76 13.96
C ILE A 141 -11.70 14.43 15.07
N ASN A 142 -11.43 15.69 15.38
CA ASN A 142 -12.14 16.43 16.43
C ASN A 142 -13.65 16.58 16.17
N LYS A 143 -14.05 16.65 14.89
CA LYS A 143 -15.46 16.73 14.48
C LYS A 143 -16.13 15.36 14.29
N GLY A 144 -15.38 14.26 14.36
CA GLY A 144 -15.89 12.91 14.08
C GLY A 144 -16.13 12.61 12.59
N CYS A 145 -15.66 13.45 11.68
CA CYS A 145 -15.84 13.31 10.22
C CYS A 145 -14.59 12.73 9.51
N TRP A 146 -13.69 12.09 10.25
CA TRP A 146 -12.39 11.66 9.71
C TRP A 146 -12.50 10.54 8.66
N LEU A 147 -13.60 9.80 8.63
CA LEU A 147 -13.85 8.81 7.57
C LEU A 147 -13.94 9.45 6.18
N GLU A 148 -14.42 10.69 6.10
CA GLU A 148 -14.59 11.43 4.84
C GLU A 148 -13.26 11.89 4.23
N ILE A 149 -12.18 11.90 5.02
CA ILE A 149 -10.87 12.33 4.55
C ILE A 149 -9.97 11.19 4.12
N LEU A 150 -10.31 9.94 4.47
CA LEU A 150 -9.58 8.75 4.05
C LEU A 150 -9.69 8.56 2.54
N ASP A 151 -8.66 7.97 1.96
CA ASP A 151 -8.69 7.59 0.55
C ASP A 151 -9.63 6.37 0.36
N PRO A 152 -10.79 6.53 -0.29
CA PRO A 152 -11.72 5.41 -0.51
C PRO A 152 -11.14 4.36 -1.46
N ALA A 153 -10.13 4.71 -2.27
CA ALA A 153 -9.52 3.78 -3.21
C ALA A 153 -8.59 2.76 -2.54
N ALA A 154 -8.22 2.96 -1.27
CA ALA A 154 -7.38 2.01 -0.53
C ALA A 154 -8.14 0.76 -0.04
N GLY A 155 -9.46 0.71 -0.24
CA GLY A 155 -10.34 -0.37 0.21
C GLY A 155 -10.93 -0.13 1.60
N SER A 156 -11.32 -1.21 2.27
CA SER A 156 -11.97 -1.15 3.59
C SER A 156 -10.95 -0.97 4.71
N TRP A 157 -10.82 0.26 5.19
CA TRP A 157 -9.91 0.61 6.29
C TRP A 157 -10.34 -0.01 7.64
N PRO A 158 -9.40 -0.55 8.43
CA PRO A 158 -9.67 -0.95 9.81
C PRO A 158 -9.72 0.31 10.69
N LEU A 159 -10.93 0.73 11.10
CA LEU A 159 -11.14 2.09 11.59
C LEU A 159 -10.35 2.42 12.87
N GLU A 160 -10.30 1.51 13.83
CA GLU A 160 -9.60 1.71 15.10
C GLU A 160 -8.09 1.91 14.87
N GLU A 161 -7.48 1.01 14.10
CA GLU A 161 -6.06 1.05 13.75
C GLU A 161 -5.72 2.24 12.84
N THR A 162 -6.64 2.63 11.96
CA THR A 162 -6.45 3.77 11.06
C THR A 162 -6.50 5.08 11.84
N GLU A 163 -7.41 5.21 12.82
CA GLU A 163 -7.45 6.35 13.73
C GLU A 163 -6.19 6.42 14.61
N GLU A 164 -5.71 5.26 15.08
CA GLU A 164 -4.44 5.16 15.81
C GLU A 164 -3.27 5.68 14.96
N LEU A 165 -3.16 5.23 13.71
CA LEU A 165 -2.12 5.67 12.78
C LEU A 165 -2.24 7.17 12.47
N ALA A 166 -3.45 7.71 12.34
CA ALA A 166 -3.70 9.13 12.12
C ALA A 166 -3.22 9.98 13.30
N LYS A 167 -3.55 9.58 14.53
CA LYS A 167 -3.08 10.22 15.78
C LYS A 167 -1.56 10.15 15.91
N LEU A 168 -0.96 9.03 15.52
CA LEU A 168 0.50 8.88 15.47
C LEU A 168 1.13 9.84 14.45
N GLY A 169 0.55 9.96 13.25
CA GLY A 169 0.98 10.91 12.22
C GLY A 169 0.88 12.36 12.68
N LEU A 170 -0.21 12.73 13.36
CA LEU A 170 -0.40 14.07 13.94
C LEU A 170 0.64 14.38 15.03
N SER A 171 0.88 13.44 15.97
CA SER A 171 1.88 13.66 17.02
C SER A 171 3.31 13.78 16.47
N CYS A 172 3.63 13.07 15.38
CA CYS A 172 4.88 13.25 14.65
C CYS A 172 4.98 14.63 13.99
N ALA A 173 3.86 15.16 13.49
CA ALA A 173 3.75 16.45 12.81
C ALA A 173 3.56 17.66 13.77
N GLU A 174 3.80 17.49 15.07
CA GLU A 174 3.70 18.57 16.05
C GLU A 174 4.63 19.75 15.74
N MET A 175 4.17 20.96 16.02
CA MET A 175 4.91 22.18 15.69
C MET A 175 6.20 22.30 16.50
N ARG A 176 6.19 21.85 17.76
CA ARG A 176 7.36 21.91 18.65
C ARG A 176 8.13 20.59 18.64
N ARG A 177 9.46 20.61 18.47
CA ARG A 177 10.30 19.39 18.40
C ARG A 177 10.21 18.51 19.66
N LYS A 178 9.99 19.14 20.82
CA LYS A 178 9.90 18.46 22.11
C LYS A 178 8.61 17.66 22.29
N ASP A 179 7.54 18.02 21.59
CA ASP A 179 6.24 17.34 21.68
C ASP A 179 6.17 16.14 20.74
N ARG A 180 7.03 16.09 19.72
CA ARG A 180 7.12 14.96 18.80
C ARG A 180 7.62 13.71 19.53
N PRO A 181 7.03 12.53 19.29
CA PRO A 181 7.49 11.27 19.89
C PRO A 181 8.90 10.91 19.43
N ASP A 182 9.54 10.01 20.17
CA ASP A 182 10.77 9.37 19.68
C ASP A 182 10.43 8.31 18.63
N LEU A 183 11.16 8.35 17.50
CA LEU A 183 10.87 7.48 16.37
C LEU A 183 11.12 6.00 16.69
N LYS A 184 12.19 5.70 17.45
CA LYS A 184 12.59 4.34 17.79
C LYS A 184 11.78 3.80 18.95
N ASP A 185 11.60 4.60 19.99
CA ASP A 185 11.07 4.10 21.26
C ASP A 185 9.54 4.17 21.36
N GLN A 186 8.89 5.04 20.56
CA GLN A 186 7.43 5.23 20.61
C GLN A 186 6.74 4.96 19.27
N VAL A 187 7.25 5.50 18.16
CA VAL A 187 6.59 5.39 16.85
C VAL A 187 6.74 4.00 16.24
N LEU A 188 7.97 3.48 16.17
CA LEU A 188 8.26 2.19 15.54
C LEU A 188 7.52 1.00 16.20
N PRO A 189 7.43 0.89 17.54
CA PRO A 189 6.66 -0.18 18.19
C PRO A 189 5.16 -0.13 17.88
N ALA A 190 4.57 1.08 17.78
CA ALA A 190 3.17 1.23 17.39
C ALA A 190 2.97 0.77 15.93
N LEU A 191 3.86 1.19 15.02
CA LEU A 191 3.83 0.77 13.62
C LEU A 191 4.05 -0.73 13.44
N GLU A 192 4.88 -1.39 14.26
CA GLU A 192 5.07 -2.84 14.22
C GLU A 192 3.77 -3.59 14.54
N ARG A 193 3.02 -3.13 15.56
CA ARG A 193 1.70 -3.69 15.88
C ARG A 193 0.73 -3.52 14.73
N LEU A 194 0.65 -2.31 14.16
CA LEU A 194 -0.24 -1.99 13.03
C LEU A 194 0.14 -2.78 11.77
N LYS A 195 1.43 -2.97 11.51
CA LYS A 195 1.94 -3.85 10.46
C LYS A 195 1.46 -5.29 10.66
N GLY A 196 1.44 -5.80 11.89
CA GLY A 196 0.88 -7.12 12.17
C GLY A 196 -0.59 -7.27 11.75
N VAL A 197 -1.40 -6.22 11.87
CA VAL A 197 -2.79 -6.19 11.38
C VAL A 197 -2.82 -6.22 9.84
N ALA A 198 -1.97 -5.41 9.22
CA ALA A 198 -1.82 -5.37 7.77
C ALA A 198 -1.35 -6.71 7.17
N ASP A 199 -0.39 -7.39 7.79
CA ASP A 199 0.14 -8.67 7.35
C ASP A 199 -0.95 -9.76 7.36
N ARG A 200 -1.81 -9.77 8.40
CA ARG A 200 -2.98 -10.68 8.45
C ARG A 200 -3.98 -10.38 7.34
N ALA A 201 -4.29 -9.12 7.09
CA ALA A 201 -5.20 -8.73 6.02
C ALA A 201 -4.67 -9.08 4.61
N ARG A 202 -3.36 -8.89 4.39
CA ARG A 202 -2.68 -9.28 3.16
C ARG A 202 -2.76 -10.79 2.95
N ASN A 203 -2.45 -11.57 3.97
CA ASN A 203 -2.50 -13.03 3.91
C ASN A 203 -3.92 -13.55 3.65
N ASN A 204 -4.94 -12.95 4.26
CA ASN A 204 -6.34 -13.28 3.98
C ASN A 204 -6.73 -12.94 2.54
N THR A 205 -6.20 -11.85 1.97
CA THR A 205 -6.46 -11.49 0.58
C THR A 205 -5.81 -12.50 -0.37
N ILE A 206 -4.57 -12.89 -0.10
CA ILE A 206 -3.84 -13.89 -0.89
C ILE A 206 -4.49 -15.28 -0.77
N SER A 207 -4.90 -15.69 0.44
CA SER A 207 -5.62 -16.94 0.65
C SER A 207 -6.98 -16.93 -0.05
N ASN A 208 -7.70 -15.81 -0.05
CA ASN A 208 -8.95 -15.65 -0.81
C ASN A 208 -8.73 -15.73 -2.33
N ILE A 209 -7.60 -15.25 -2.84
CA ILE A 209 -7.24 -15.40 -4.26
C ILE A 209 -6.97 -16.87 -4.58
N TRP A 210 -6.25 -17.59 -3.72
CA TRP A 210 -5.98 -19.02 -3.93
C TRP A 210 -7.19 -19.93 -3.69
N SER A 211 -8.13 -19.53 -2.83
CA SER A 211 -9.40 -20.23 -2.61
C SER A 211 -10.46 -19.90 -3.65
N SER A 212 -10.25 -18.85 -4.46
CA SER A 212 -11.09 -18.60 -5.63
C SER A 212 -10.68 -19.51 -6.80
N PRO A 213 -11.64 -20.14 -7.50
CA PRO A 213 -11.34 -20.98 -8.64
C PRO A 213 -10.72 -20.15 -9.78
N PRO A 214 -9.59 -20.59 -10.37
CA PRO A 214 -9.04 -19.99 -11.59
C PRO A 214 -10.10 -19.84 -12.69
N ASN A 215 -10.09 -18.72 -13.41
CA ASN A 215 -11.12 -18.40 -14.41
C ASN A 215 -11.34 -19.50 -15.46
N HIS A 216 -10.30 -20.24 -15.84
CA HIS A 216 -10.41 -21.33 -16.81
C HIS A 216 -11.10 -22.59 -16.26
N PHE A 217 -11.35 -22.66 -14.96
CA PHE A 217 -12.19 -23.69 -14.34
C PHE A 217 -13.68 -23.34 -14.39
N ILE A 218 -14.02 -22.08 -14.69
CA ILE A 218 -15.40 -21.59 -14.68
C ILE A 218 -16.08 -21.85 -16.02
N CYS A 219 -17.25 -22.49 -15.97
CA CYS A 219 -18.10 -22.71 -17.14
C CYS A 219 -18.64 -21.38 -17.65
N PRO A 220 -18.45 -21.02 -18.94
CA PRO A 220 -18.95 -19.77 -19.48
C PRO A 220 -20.48 -19.62 -19.44
N ILE A 221 -21.23 -20.73 -19.46
CA ILE A 221 -22.70 -20.75 -19.41
C ILE A 221 -23.18 -20.67 -17.95
N MET A 222 -22.69 -21.56 -17.07
CA MET A 222 -23.18 -21.65 -15.68
C MET A 222 -22.62 -20.58 -14.74
N LYS A 223 -21.47 -19.98 -15.10
CA LYS A 223 -20.71 -19.07 -14.23
C LYS A 223 -20.27 -19.72 -12.90
N ASP A 224 -20.07 -21.04 -12.91
CA ASP A 224 -19.61 -21.84 -11.79
C ASP A 224 -18.52 -22.84 -12.23
N VAL A 225 -17.79 -23.41 -11.29
CA VAL A 225 -16.71 -24.39 -11.53
C VAL A 225 -17.26 -25.61 -12.27
N MET A 226 -16.66 -25.95 -13.40
CA MET A 226 -17.04 -27.11 -14.20
C MET A 226 -16.88 -28.40 -13.40
N ASN A 227 -17.93 -29.23 -13.40
CA ASN A 227 -17.89 -30.57 -12.82
C ASN A 227 -17.50 -31.61 -13.87
N ASP A 228 -17.90 -31.39 -15.12
CA ASP A 228 -17.54 -32.24 -16.25
C ASP A 228 -17.14 -31.39 -17.48
N PRO A 229 -15.90 -30.87 -17.53
CA PRO A 229 -15.46 -30.00 -18.61
C PRO A 229 -15.36 -30.75 -19.94
N CYS A 230 -15.99 -30.19 -20.98
CA CYS A 230 -15.94 -30.69 -22.35
C CYS A 230 -15.78 -29.55 -23.36
N VAL A 231 -15.03 -29.81 -24.43
CA VAL A 231 -14.74 -28.88 -25.51
C VAL A 231 -15.81 -29.03 -26.60
N ALA A 232 -16.42 -27.91 -26.99
CA ALA A 232 -17.34 -27.84 -28.12
C ALA A 232 -16.60 -27.52 -29.43
N ALA A 233 -17.30 -27.56 -30.56
CA ALA A 233 -16.70 -27.36 -31.89
C ALA A 233 -16.11 -25.97 -32.13
N ASP A 234 -16.46 -24.99 -31.29
CA ASP A 234 -15.90 -23.63 -31.30
C ASP A 234 -14.57 -23.52 -30.54
N GLY A 235 -14.09 -24.61 -29.94
CA GLY A 235 -12.83 -24.66 -29.19
C GLY A 235 -12.94 -24.18 -27.74
N TYR A 236 -14.12 -23.75 -27.28
CA TYR A 236 -14.34 -23.37 -25.89
C TYR A 236 -14.70 -24.59 -25.04
N THR A 237 -14.35 -24.53 -23.75
CA THR A 237 -14.69 -25.57 -22.78
C THR A 237 -15.88 -25.13 -21.93
N TYR A 238 -16.81 -26.05 -21.72
CA TYR A 238 -18.04 -25.86 -20.94
C TYR A 238 -18.27 -27.03 -20.01
N ASP A 239 -19.08 -26.85 -18.98
CA ASP A 239 -19.65 -27.98 -18.25
C ASP A 239 -20.60 -28.76 -19.17
N ARG A 240 -20.43 -30.09 -19.23
CA ARG A 240 -21.21 -30.97 -20.11
C ARG A 240 -22.70 -30.76 -19.96
N LYS A 241 -23.22 -30.69 -18.73
CA LYS A 241 -24.67 -30.55 -18.52
C LYS A 241 -25.18 -29.23 -19.07
N ALA A 242 -24.39 -28.17 -18.94
CA ALA A 242 -24.75 -26.83 -19.39
C ALA A 242 -24.78 -26.72 -20.92
N ILE A 243 -23.71 -27.19 -21.59
CA ILE A 243 -23.63 -27.11 -23.04
C ILE A 243 -24.61 -28.07 -23.72
N GLN A 244 -24.86 -29.25 -23.14
CA GLN A 244 -25.88 -30.17 -23.66
C GLN A 244 -27.26 -29.50 -23.67
N LYS A 245 -27.66 -28.89 -22.55
CA LYS A 245 -28.92 -28.15 -22.42
C LYS A 245 -29.00 -26.97 -23.40
N TRP A 246 -27.90 -26.25 -23.62
CA TRP A 246 -27.85 -25.17 -24.60
C TRP A 246 -28.08 -25.69 -26.03
N LEU A 247 -27.45 -26.81 -26.39
CA LEU A 247 -27.53 -27.40 -27.73
C LEU A 247 -28.89 -28.05 -28.03
N ASP A 248 -29.70 -28.35 -27.02
CA ASP A 248 -31.07 -28.83 -27.22
C ASP A 248 -31.95 -27.76 -27.89
N GLU A 249 -31.71 -26.49 -27.57
CA GLU A 249 -32.50 -25.35 -28.04
C GLU A 249 -31.77 -24.49 -29.09
N ASN A 250 -30.45 -24.63 -29.23
CA ASN A 250 -29.62 -23.77 -30.07
C ASN A 250 -28.62 -24.57 -30.91
N ASP A 251 -28.28 -24.06 -32.08
CA ASP A 251 -27.24 -24.61 -32.98
C ASP A 251 -25.99 -23.71 -33.06
N LYS A 252 -25.91 -22.68 -32.21
CA LYS A 252 -24.84 -21.67 -32.18
C LYS A 252 -23.98 -21.78 -30.94
N SER A 253 -22.75 -21.30 -31.05
CA SER A 253 -21.79 -21.15 -29.96
C SER A 253 -22.34 -20.20 -28.88
N PRO A 254 -22.35 -20.60 -27.60
CA PRO A 254 -22.70 -19.71 -26.49
C PRO A 254 -21.76 -18.50 -26.33
N MET A 255 -20.53 -18.58 -26.87
CA MET A 255 -19.51 -17.54 -26.69
C MET A 255 -19.47 -16.55 -27.85
N THR A 256 -19.67 -17.03 -29.07
CA THR A 256 -19.51 -16.22 -30.28
C THR A 256 -20.82 -15.96 -31.03
N ASN A 257 -21.90 -16.67 -30.67
CA ASN A 257 -23.18 -16.65 -31.36
C ASN A 257 -23.09 -17.06 -32.85
N LEU A 258 -22.02 -17.75 -33.24
CA LEU A 258 -21.83 -18.31 -34.59
C LEU A 258 -22.33 -19.76 -34.64
N PRO A 259 -22.82 -20.25 -35.79
CA PRO A 259 -23.22 -21.65 -35.95
C PRO A 259 -22.06 -22.62 -35.63
N LEU A 260 -22.34 -23.66 -34.86
CA LEU A 260 -21.33 -24.68 -34.54
C LEU A 260 -21.14 -25.64 -35.71
N PRO A 261 -19.89 -25.93 -36.12
CA PRO A 261 -19.62 -26.90 -37.19
C PRO A 261 -20.21 -28.29 -36.93
N HIS A 262 -20.26 -28.72 -35.67
CA HIS A 262 -20.89 -29.97 -35.24
C HIS A 262 -21.28 -29.91 -33.75
N ARG A 263 -22.17 -30.82 -33.33
CA ARG A 263 -22.64 -30.93 -31.93
C ARG A 263 -21.82 -31.89 -31.05
N LYS A 264 -20.75 -32.49 -31.59
CA LYS A 264 -19.89 -33.40 -30.84
C LYS A 264 -19.14 -32.65 -29.74
N LEU A 265 -19.22 -33.16 -28.51
CA LEU A 265 -18.52 -32.65 -27.33
C LEU A 265 -17.38 -33.59 -26.96
N LEU A 266 -16.15 -33.08 -26.86
CA LEU A 266 -14.97 -33.85 -26.49
C LEU A 266 -14.65 -33.65 -25.01
N PRO A 267 -14.47 -34.70 -24.19
CA PRO A 267 -14.05 -34.53 -22.79
C PRO A 267 -12.71 -33.79 -22.68
N ASN A 268 -12.58 -32.85 -21.75
CA ASN A 268 -11.32 -32.18 -21.42
C ASN A 268 -10.73 -32.77 -20.14
N PHE A 269 -10.09 -33.94 -20.25
CA PHE A 269 -9.54 -34.64 -19.08
C PHE A 269 -8.42 -33.87 -18.38
N ALA A 270 -7.61 -33.11 -19.11
CA ALA A 270 -6.55 -32.29 -18.51
C ALA A 270 -7.14 -31.23 -17.57
N LEU A 271 -8.18 -30.53 -18.02
CA LEU A 271 -8.87 -29.54 -17.20
C LEU A 271 -9.63 -30.19 -16.04
N MET A 272 -10.24 -31.34 -16.28
CA MET A 272 -10.90 -32.12 -15.23
C MET A 272 -9.92 -32.47 -14.09
N CYS A 273 -8.75 -33.01 -14.42
CA CYS A 273 -7.72 -33.34 -13.42
C CYS A 273 -7.25 -32.10 -12.65
N ALA A 274 -7.03 -30.98 -13.34
CA ALA A 274 -6.61 -29.73 -12.70
C ALA A 274 -7.68 -29.18 -11.73
N ILE A 275 -8.97 -29.25 -12.10
CA ILE A 275 -10.08 -28.87 -11.23
C ILE A 275 -10.15 -29.77 -9.99
N MET A 276 -9.99 -31.08 -10.16
CA MET A 276 -10.00 -32.03 -9.04
C MET A 276 -8.85 -31.78 -8.07
N GLU A 277 -7.65 -31.53 -8.57
CA GLU A 277 -6.49 -31.20 -7.74
C GLU A 277 -6.67 -29.87 -7.00
N TRP A 278 -7.28 -28.87 -7.64
CA TRP A 278 -7.60 -27.61 -6.97
C TRP A 278 -8.66 -27.79 -5.88
N ARG A 279 -9.70 -28.59 -6.12
CA ARG A 279 -10.74 -28.88 -5.12
C ARG A 279 -10.17 -29.58 -3.88
N SER A 280 -9.24 -30.52 -4.05
CA SER A 280 -8.65 -31.25 -2.91
C SER A 280 -7.71 -30.39 -2.06
N LYS A 281 -7.13 -29.34 -2.63
CA LYS A 281 -6.28 -28.38 -1.90
C LYS A 281 -7.08 -27.29 -1.17
N ASN A 282 -8.37 -27.12 -1.49
CA ASN A 282 -9.22 -26.04 -0.98
C ASN A 282 -10.45 -26.54 -0.20
N GLN A 283 -10.52 -27.84 0.12
CA GLN A 283 -11.46 -28.45 1.08
C GLN A 283 -10.76 -28.68 2.42
#